data_AF-A0A8T6RK99-F1
#
_entry.id   AF-A0A8T6RK99-F1
#
_cell.length_a   1.000
_cell.length_b   1.000
_cell.length_c   1.000
_cell.angle_alpha   90.00
_cell.angle_beta   90.00
_cell.angle_gamma   90.00
#
_symmetry.space_group_name_H-M   'P 1'
#
loop_
_entity.id
_entity.type
_entity.pdbx_description
1 polymer ?
#
loop_
_entity_poly.entity_id
_entity_poly.type
_entity_poly.pdbx_seq_one_letter_code
_entity_poly.pdbx_strand_id
1 'polypeptide(L)'
;MPKGIIIIKWDNEIGAVLIAQYPKELKLPSKVFTNIYANHRIENTDPNFATMTLKDSKITSFFSGMGQNVIVIPNHVIALVLRRDENPIKFKDVLKKSSAEILQNIKNDKYKKLLPKLYDDMLQNT
;
A
#
# COMPACT_ATOMS: atom_id res chain seq x y z
N MET A 1 -1.70 8.22 -14.23
CA MET A 1 -0.68 7.18 -13.99
C MET A 1 -0.03 7.34 -12.63
N PRO A 2 -0.13 6.32 -11.77
CA PRO A 2 0.70 6.15 -10.59
C PRO A 2 2.20 6.43 -10.85
N LYS A 3 2.88 6.92 -9.80
CA LYS A 3 4.34 7.10 -9.72
C LYS A 3 5.04 5.85 -9.16
N GLY A 4 4.30 4.98 -8.47
CA GLY A 4 4.81 3.72 -7.94
C GLY A 4 3.89 3.06 -6.93
N ILE A 5 4.30 1.89 -6.46
CA ILE A 5 3.69 1.09 -5.40
C ILE A 5 4.70 0.85 -4.29
N ILE A 6 4.23 0.86 -3.04
CA ILE A 6 5.02 0.55 -1.85
C ILE A 6 4.29 -0.46 -0.96
N ILE A 7 5.07 -1.22 -0.21
CA ILE A 7 4.61 -2.14 0.83
C ILE A 7 5.21 -1.69 2.14
N ILE A 8 4.35 -1.39 3.11
CA ILE A 8 4.72 -0.95 4.45
C ILE A 8 4.31 -2.05 5.43
N LYS A 9 5.13 -2.30 6.44
CA LYS A 9 4.80 -3.13 7.60
C LYS A 9 4.94 -2.30 8.86
N TRP A 10 4.02 -2.47 9.81
CA TRP A 10 4.23 -1.94 11.15
C TRP A 10 5.16 -2.83 11.95
N ASP A 11 6.18 -2.20 12.51
CA ASP A 11 7.11 -2.75 13.48
C ASP A 11 6.86 -2.07 14.85
N ASN A 12 6.90 -2.83 15.93
CA ASN A 12 6.56 -2.31 17.26
C ASN A 12 7.64 -1.41 17.87
N GLU A 13 8.89 -1.53 17.41
CA GLU A 13 10.00 -0.73 17.91
C GLU A 13 10.25 0.50 17.02
N ILE A 14 10.14 0.31 15.70
CA ILE A 14 10.51 1.32 14.70
C ILE A 14 9.29 2.09 14.16
N GLY A 15 8.10 1.50 14.25
CA GLY A 15 6.88 2.02 13.61
C GLY A 15 6.74 1.55 12.17
N ALA A 16 6.25 2.42 11.27
CA ALA A 16 6.01 2.05 9.89
C ALA A 16 7.31 1.92 9.07
N VAL A 17 7.61 0.70 8.60
CA VAL A 17 8.82 0.37 7.84
C VAL A 17 8.48 0.02 6.40
N LEU A 18 9.25 0.56 5.45
CA LEU A 18 9.16 0.20 4.03
C LEU A 18 9.80 -1.18 3.79
N ILE A 19 9.01 -2.12 3.29
CA ILE A 19 9.43 -3.50 3.01
C ILE A 19 9.79 -3.71 1.54
N ALA A 20 9.11 -3.02 0.63
CA ALA A 20 9.46 -2.98 -0.78
C ALA A 20 8.80 -1.80 -1.49
N GLN A 21 9.35 -1.48 -2.66
CA GLN A 21 8.80 -0.48 -3.56
C GLN A 21 9.06 -0.84 -5.03
N TYR A 22 8.22 -0.31 -5.91
CA TYR A 22 8.43 -0.31 -7.35
C TYR A 22 7.89 1.00 -7.94
N PRO A 23 8.63 1.70 -8.83
CA PRO A 23 9.99 1.41 -9.23
C PRO A 23 10.99 1.59 -8.06
N LYS A 24 12.20 1.04 -8.19
CA LYS A 24 13.20 1.06 -7.10
C LYS A 24 13.71 2.46 -6.80
N GLU A 25 13.58 3.38 -7.75
CA GLU A 25 14.03 4.77 -7.67
C GLU A 25 13.00 5.69 -7.02
N LEU A 26 11.81 5.17 -6.66
CA LEU A 26 10.77 5.94 -5.97
C LEU A 26 11.31 6.48 -4.64
N LYS A 27 11.25 7.79 -4.44
CA LYS A 27 11.71 8.44 -3.20
C LYS A 27 10.52 8.99 -2.42
N LEU A 28 10.33 8.48 -1.20
CA LEU A 28 9.38 8.99 -0.23
C LEU A 28 10.06 9.17 1.13
N PRO A 29 9.84 10.28 1.83
CA PRO A 29 10.31 10.45 3.21
C PRO A 29 9.68 9.43 4.15
N SER A 30 10.44 8.91 5.12
CA SER A 30 9.97 7.90 6.08
C SER A 30 8.70 8.30 6.83
N LYS A 31 8.53 9.60 7.12
CA LYS A 31 7.33 10.17 7.75
C LYS A 31 6.05 9.88 6.95
N VAL A 32 6.15 9.74 5.62
CA VAL A 32 5.01 9.39 4.78
C VAL A 32 4.50 8.00 5.11
N PHE A 33 5.37 7.03 5.41
CA PHE A 33 4.96 5.67 5.75
C PHE A 33 4.18 5.63 7.06
N THR A 34 4.66 6.36 8.06
CA THR A 34 3.96 6.50 9.36
C THR A 34 2.59 7.14 9.18
N ASN A 35 2.51 8.21 8.38
CA ASN A 35 1.23 8.88 8.10
C ASN A 35 0.25 7.96 7.35
N ILE A 36 0.72 7.19 6.37
CA ILE A 36 -0.11 6.22 5.63
C ILE A 36 -0.68 5.19 6.61
N TYR A 37 0.17 4.59 7.44
CA TYR A 37 -0.29 3.58 8.40
C TYR A 37 -1.26 4.17 9.44
N ALA A 38 -0.94 5.35 9.99
CA ALA A 38 -1.78 6.04 10.95
C ALA A 38 -3.17 6.34 10.39
N ASN A 39 -3.27 6.77 9.12
CA ASN A 39 -4.53 7.08 8.44
C ASN A 39 -5.50 5.88 8.42
N HIS A 40 -4.98 4.65 8.35
CA HIS A 40 -5.80 3.44 8.42
C HIS A 40 -6.24 3.05 9.83
N ARG A 41 -5.50 3.51 10.85
CA ARG A 41 -5.64 3.11 12.25
C ARG A 41 -6.50 4.06 13.09
N ILE A 42 -6.97 5.17 12.52
CA ILE A 42 -7.72 6.20 13.25
C ILE A 42 -9.01 5.63 13.83
N GLU A 43 -9.75 4.83 13.05
CA GLU A 43 -11.13 4.45 13.39
C GLU A 43 -11.33 2.96 13.68
N ASN A 44 -10.48 2.07 13.16
CA ASN A 44 -10.59 0.63 13.45
C ASN A 44 -9.28 -0.14 13.20
N THR A 45 -9.30 -1.40 13.60
CA THR A 45 -8.24 -2.40 13.34
C THR A 45 -8.51 -3.25 12.11
N ASP A 46 -9.63 -3.03 11.43
CA ASP A 46 -10.13 -3.90 10.38
C ASP A 46 -9.46 -3.59 9.03
N PRO A 47 -9.44 -4.54 8.08
CA PRO A 47 -8.93 -4.30 6.75
C PRO A 47 -9.75 -3.21 6.06
N ASN A 48 -9.09 -2.15 5.61
CA ASN A 48 -9.80 -1.00 5.05
C ASN A 48 -9.00 -0.30 3.95
N PHE A 49 -9.69 0.54 3.19
CA PHE A 49 -9.14 1.35 2.12
C PHE A 49 -9.11 2.81 2.56
N ALA A 50 -8.00 3.49 2.31
CA ALA A 50 -7.84 4.90 2.66
C ALA A 50 -7.16 5.68 1.53
N THR A 51 -7.36 6.99 1.56
CA THR A 51 -6.69 7.92 0.65
C THR A 51 -6.08 9.06 1.45
N MET A 52 -4.99 9.62 0.95
CA MET A 52 -4.30 10.75 1.58
C MET A 52 -3.78 11.69 0.50
N THR A 53 -3.97 12.99 0.67
CA THR A 53 -3.41 13.99 -0.25
C THR A 53 -2.10 14.51 0.30
N LEU A 54 -1.05 14.49 -0.52
CA LEU A 54 0.24 15.14 -0.27
C LEU A 54 0.35 16.41 -1.14
N LYS A 55 1.41 17.19 -0.94
CA LYS A 55 1.64 18.44 -1.71
C LYS A 55 1.63 18.22 -3.22
N ASP A 56 2.35 17.20 -3.70
CA ASP A 56 2.61 16.97 -5.14
C ASP A 56 2.16 15.58 -5.64
N SER A 57 1.39 14.87 -4.82
CA SER A 57 0.91 13.51 -5.09
C SER A 57 -0.32 13.18 -4.26
N LYS A 58 -1.04 12.15 -4.64
CA LYS A 58 -2.04 11.51 -3.79
C LYS A 58 -1.56 10.11 -3.44
N ILE A 59 -2.00 9.58 -2.32
CA ILE A 59 -1.80 8.19 -1.91
C ILE A 59 -3.15 7.52 -1.86
N THR A 60 -3.21 6.30 -2.36
CA THR A 60 -4.34 5.39 -2.18
C THR A 60 -3.79 4.08 -1.62
N SER A 61 -4.39 3.54 -0.57
CA SER A 61 -3.79 2.46 0.19
C SER A 61 -4.81 1.48 0.73
N PHE A 62 -4.37 0.24 0.89
CA PHE A 62 -5.13 -0.86 1.47
C PHE A 62 -4.40 -1.41 2.68
N PHE A 63 -5.07 -1.43 3.83
CA PHE A 63 -4.57 -2.00 5.07
C PHE A 63 -5.08 -3.42 5.25
N SER A 64 -4.18 -4.34 5.62
CA SER A 64 -4.49 -5.75 5.79
C SER A 64 -5.25 -6.08 7.08
N GLY A 65 -5.44 -5.10 7.97
CA GLY A 65 -6.06 -5.30 9.27
C GLY A 65 -5.08 -5.79 10.35
N MET A 66 -5.60 -5.93 11.57
CA MET A 66 -4.90 -6.51 12.71
C MET A 66 -5.90 -7.14 13.69
N GLY A 67 -5.40 -7.91 14.66
CA GLY A 67 -6.27 -8.56 15.64
C GLY A 67 -7.05 -9.72 15.01
N GLN A 68 -8.37 -9.72 15.17
CA GLN A 68 -9.24 -10.81 14.70
C GLN A 68 -9.57 -10.71 13.20
N ASN A 69 -9.64 -9.49 12.66
CA ASN A 69 -10.00 -9.24 11.27
C ASN A 69 -8.76 -8.91 10.44
N VAL A 70 -8.27 -9.89 9.69
CA VAL A 70 -7.03 -9.79 8.93
C VAL A 70 -7.18 -10.41 7.55
N ILE A 71 -6.73 -9.71 6.51
CA ILE A 71 -6.54 -10.29 5.18
C ILE A 71 -5.12 -10.85 5.10
N VAL A 72 -5.02 -12.18 5.15
CA VAL A 72 -3.80 -12.98 4.96
C VAL A 72 -2.72 -12.81 6.05
N ILE A 73 -2.28 -11.59 6.34
CA ILE A 73 -1.25 -11.28 7.32
C ILE A 73 -1.52 -9.90 7.95
N PRO A 74 -1.39 -9.73 9.28
CA PRO A 74 -1.73 -8.47 9.93
C PRO A 74 -0.70 -7.38 9.65
N ASN A 75 -1.04 -6.13 9.93
CA ASN A 75 -0.10 -5.01 10.05
C ASN A 75 0.67 -4.64 8.77
N HIS A 76 0.08 -4.88 7.59
CA HIS A 76 0.66 -4.49 6.32
C HIS A 76 -0.21 -3.48 5.59
N VAL A 77 0.42 -2.55 4.88
CA VAL A 77 -0.24 -1.60 4.00
C VAL A 77 0.38 -1.69 2.62
N ILE A 78 -0.44 -1.82 1.60
CA ILE A 78 -0.05 -1.68 0.20
C ILE A 78 -0.57 -0.33 -0.26
N ALA A 79 0.32 0.53 -0.77
CA ALA A 79 -0.05 1.87 -1.18
C ALA A 79 0.46 2.19 -2.59
N LEU A 80 -0.38 2.86 -3.37
CA LEU A 80 -0.01 3.48 -4.64
C LEU A 80 0.26 4.96 -4.42
N VAL A 81 1.38 5.41 -4.97
CA VAL A 81 1.71 6.83 -5.10
C VAL A 81 1.14 7.30 -6.43
N LEU A 82 0.25 8.27 -6.40
CA LEU A 82 -0.43 8.81 -7.58
C LEU A 82 0.07 10.22 -7.89
N ARG A 83 -0.08 10.65 -9.15
CA ARG A 83 0.00 12.07 -9.47
C ARG A 83 -1.16 12.84 -8.83
N ARG A 84 -1.00 14.15 -8.70
CA ARG A 84 -1.96 15.02 -8.00
C ARG A 84 -3.31 15.14 -8.73
N ASP A 85 -3.32 14.99 -10.04
CA ASP A 85 -4.48 15.05 -10.93
C ASP A 85 -5.29 13.75 -10.97
N GLU A 86 -4.75 12.65 -10.45
CA GLU A 86 -5.43 11.35 -10.48
C GLU A 86 -6.58 11.25 -9.48
N ASN A 87 -7.54 10.37 -9.77
CA ASN A 87 -8.62 10.01 -8.86
C ASN A 87 -8.28 8.72 -8.08
N PRO A 88 -7.99 8.79 -6.76
CA PRO A 88 -7.64 7.64 -5.93
C PRO A 88 -8.67 6.51 -5.91
N ILE A 89 -9.95 6.86 -6.04
CA ILE A 89 -11.07 5.91 -5.89
C ILE A 89 -11.10 4.88 -7.01
N LYS A 90 -10.62 5.24 -8.22
CA LYS A 90 -10.53 4.33 -9.36
C LYS A 90 -9.68 3.08 -9.07
N PHE A 91 -8.71 3.21 -8.17
CA PHE A 91 -7.79 2.13 -7.83
C PHE A 91 -8.33 1.20 -6.74
N LYS A 92 -9.50 1.48 -6.13
CA LYS A 92 -9.96 0.78 -4.92
C LYS A 92 -10.05 -0.74 -5.11
N ASP A 93 -10.76 -1.18 -6.15
CA ASP A 93 -11.03 -2.60 -6.35
C ASP A 93 -9.80 -3.36 -6.83
N VAL A 94 -9.05 -2.79 -7.78
CA VAL A 94 -7.80 -3.39 -8.27
C VAL A 94 -6.75 -3.45 -7.16
N LEU A 95 -6.61 -2.39 -6.35
CA LEU A 95 -5.67 -2.37 -5.23
C LEU A 95 -6.03 -3.42 -4.18
N LYS A 96 -7.31 -3.58 -3.85
CA LYS A 96 -7.74 -4.64 -2.91
C LYS A 96 -7.37 -6.03 -3.42
N LYS A 97 -7.65 -6.33 -4.69
CA LYS A 97 -7.33 -7.62 -5.31
C LYS A 97 -5.83 -7.88 -5.33
N SER A 98 -5.04 -6.95 -5.85
CA SER A 98 -3.59 -7.12 -5.91
C SER A 98 -2.94 -7.13 -4.52
N SER A 99 -3.50 -6.42 -3.53
CA SER A 99 -3.02 -6.47 -2.15
C SER A 99 -3.15 -7.89 -1.59
N ALA A 100 -4.27 -8.57 -1.81
CA ALA A 100 -4.44 -9.96 -1.39
C ALA A 100 -3.36 -10.87 -2.01
N GLU A 101 -3.07 -10.71 -3.31
CA GLU A 101 -2.04 -11.47 -4.02
C GLU A 101 -0.62 -11.19 -3.50
N ILE A 102 -0.28 -9.92 -3.25
CA ILE A 102 0.99 -9.51 -2.64
C ILE A 102 1.14 -10.15 -1.26
N LEU A 103 0.11 -10.06 -0.42
CA LEU A 103 0.14 -10.53 0.96
C LEU A 103 0.27 -12.06 1.05
N GLN A 104 -0.35 -12.82 0.13
CA GLN A 104 -0.19 -14.28 0.05
C GLN A 104 1.25 -14.71 -0.22
N ASN A 105 2.03 -13.84 -0.87
CA ASN A 105 3.39 -14.10 -1.28
C ASN A 105 4.43 -13.36 -0.44
N ILE A 106 4.04 -12.80 0.71
CA ILE A 106 4.95 -11.99 1.53
C ILE A 106 5.98 -12.85 2.28
N LYS A 107 5.57 -14.00 2.83
CA LYS A 107 6.43 -14.86 3.66
C LYS A 107 7.53 -15.57 2.88
N ASN A 108 7.35 -15.75 1.57
CA ASN A 108 8.26 -16.47 0.70
C ASN A 108 9.01 -15.55 -0.28
N ASP A 109 8.94 -14.23 -0.07
CA ASP A 109 9.56 -13.20 -0.90
C ASP A 109 9.16 -13.17 -2.39
N LYS A 110 8.20 -14.02 -2.82
CA LYS A 110 7.76 -14.06 -4.22
C LYS A 110 7.07 -12.77 -4.64
N TYR A 111 6.50 -12.02 -3.69
CA TYR A 111 5.89 -10.72 -3.94
C TYR A 111 6.86 -9.75 -4.64
N LYS A 112 8.17 -9.83 -4.38
CA LYS A 112 9.19 -8.96 -5.00
C LYS A 112 9.24 -9.12 -6.52
N LYS A 113 9.01 -10.34 -7.02
CA LYS A 113 8.96 -10.64 -8.46
C LYS A 113 7.59 -10.32 -9.07
N LEU A 114 6.53 -10.39 -8.27
CA LEU A 114 5.16 -10.09 -8.70
C LEU A 114 4.88 -8.58 -8.76
N LEU A 115 5.56 -7.79 -7.92
CA LEU A 115 5.26 -6.37 -7.73
C LEU A 115 5.31 -5.54 -9.03
N PRO A 116 6.28 -5.71 -9.95
CA PRO A 116 6.27 -5.00 -11.23
C PRO A 116 5.04 -5.34 -12.08
N LYS A 117 4.74 -6.65 -12.23
CA LYS A 117 3.59 -7.11 -13.01
C LYS A 117 2.28 -6.59 -12.43
N LEU A 118 2.09 -6.71 -11.12
CA LEU A 118 0.87 -6.25 -10.45
C LEU A 118 0.71 -4.72 -10.54
N TYR A 119 1.81 -3.99 -10.52
CA TYR A 119 1.79 -2.56 -10.77
C TYR A 119 1.33 -2.24 -12.19
N ASP A 120 1.89 -2.92 -13.20
CA ASP A 120 1.49 -2.73 -14.60
C ASP A 120 0.02 -3.10 -14.84
N ASP A 121 -0.46 -4.18 -14.22
CA ASP A 121 -1.87 -4.57 -14.27
C ASP A 121 -2.78 -3.48 -13.67
N MET A 122 -2.36 -2.82 -12.57
CA MET A 122 -3.10 -1.69 -12.01
C MET A 122 -3.15 -0.47 -12.95
N LEU A 123 -2.15 -0.27 -13.79
CA LEU A 123 -2.13 0.85 -14.76
C LEU A 123 -3.13 0.64 -15.90
N GLN A 124 -3.38 -0.61 -16.29
CA GLN A 124 -4.26 -0.93 -17.42
C GLN A 124 -5.75 -0.97 -17.03
N ASN A 125 -6.06 -1.12 -15.75
CA ASN A 125 -7.41 -1.34 -15.25
C ASN A 125 -8.05 -0.12 -14.53
N THR A 126 -7.54 1.11 -14.75
CA THR A 126 -8.01 2.37 -14.13
C THR A 126 -8.11 3.55 -15.07
#